data_AF-E3GL96-F1
#
_entry.id   AF-E3GL96-F1
#
_cell.length_a   1.000
_cell.length_b   1.000
_cell.length_c   1.000
_cell.angle_alpha   90.00
_cell.angle_beta   90.00
_cell.angle_gamma   90.00
#
_symmetry.space_group_name_H-M   'P 1'
#
loop_
_entity.id
_entity.type
_entity.pdbx_description
1 polymer ?
#
loop_
_entity_poly.entity_id
_entity_poly.type
_entity_poly.pdbx_seq_one_letter_code
_entity_poly.pdbx_strand_id
1 'polypeptide(L)'
;MKVTTGFQMFMEESGEVGKAYSQLVQAMAQNSALDKKTHALAYISALAAAQMTGGLAFHVMMAKKVGASRDEVRDAVLVGLPAVGLAVLDALEVALNAYDETETA
;
A
#
# COMPACT_ATOMS: atom_id res chain seq x y z
N MET A 1 5.95 -8.78 7.37
CA MET A 1 5.17 -7.57 7.02
C MET A 1 4.71 -6.91 8.32
N LYS A 2 5.02 -5.63 8.51
CA LYS A 2 4.72 -4.88 9.74
C LYS A 2 3.73 -3.76 9.42
N VAL A 3 2.66 -3.63 10.19
CA VAL A 3 1.73 -2.48 10.12
C VAL A 3 2.26 -1.33 10.97
N THR A 4 1.78 -0.11 10.73
CA THR A 4 2.19 1.06 11.54
C THR A 4 1.68 0.94 12.97
N THR A 5 2.42 1.51 13.93
CA THR A 5 1.99 1.57 15.34
C THR A 5 0.62 2.24 15.48
N GLY A 6 0.38 3.32 14.73
CA GLY A 6 -0.91 4.02 14.77
C GLY A 6 -2.08 3.16 14.26
N PHE A 7 -1.87 2.38 13.19
CA PHE A 7 -2.90 1.46 12.70
C PHE A 7 -3.17 0.33 13.71
N GLN A 8 -2.11 -0.21 14.32
CA GLN A 8 -2.25 -1.22 15.36
C GLN A 8 -3.06 -0.70 16.56
N MET A 9 -2.70 0.48 17.09
CA MET A 9 -3.45 1.11 18.18
C MET A 9 -4.89 1.40 17.78
N PHE A 10 -5.15 1.87 16.56
CA PHE A 10 -6.51 2.06 16.07
C PHE A 10 -7.32 0.77 16.15
N MET A 11 -6.76 -0.36 15.70
CA MET A 11 -7.43 -1.64 15.75
C MET A 11 -7.68 -2.16 17.17
N GLU A 12 -6.76 -1.92 18.10
CA GLU A 12 -6.85 -2.38 19.49
C GLU A 12 -7.80 -1.52 20.35
N GLU A 13 -7.77 -0.19 20.17
CA GLU A 13 -8.44 0.76 21.06
C GLU A 13 -9.85 1.18 20.61
N SER A 14 -10.21 0.97 19.33
CA SER A 14 -11.45 1.54 18.76
C SER A 14 -12.67 0.60 18.80
N GLY A 15 -12.53 -0.62 19.32
CA GLY A 15 -13.63 -1.58 19.49
C GLY A 15 -14.40 -1.86 18.19
N GLU A 16 -15.71 -1.61 18.20
CA GLU A 16 -16.59 -1.86 17.04
C GLU A 16 -16.24 -0.99 15.81
N VAL A 17 -15.60 0.17 15.99
CA VAL A 17 -15.19 1.03 14.86
C VAL A 17 -14.08 0.36 14.05
N GLY A 18 -13.03 -0.15 14.70
CA GLY A 18 -11.93 -0.87 14.03
C GLY A 18 -12.40 -2.15 13.36
N LYS A 19 -13.35 -2.86 13.99
CA LYS A 19 -13.99 -4.05 13.40
C LYS A 19 -14.80 -3.70 12.16
N ALA A 20 -15.61 -2.64 12.20
CA ALA A 20 -16.36 -2.17 11.03
C ALA A 20 -15.42 -1.72 9.89
N TYR A 21 -14.34 -1.02 10.21
CA TYR A 21 -13.31 -0.66 9.23
C TYR A 21 -12.69 -1.90 8.57
N SER A 22 -12.34 -2.92 9.36
CA SER A 22 -11.80 -4.18 8.82
C SER A 22 -12.78 -4.89 7.89
N GLN A 23 -14.07 -4.88 8.22
CA GLN A 23 -15.12 -5.43 7.36
C GLN A 23 -15.23 -4.66 6.03
N LEU A 24 -15.16 -3.33 6.07
CA LEU A 24 -15.12 -2.50 4.87
C LEU A 24 -13.94 -2.88 3.96
N VAL A 25 -12.73 -2.93 4.52
CA VAL A 25 -11.51 -3.28 3.75
C VAL A 25 -11.64 -4.68 3.13
N GLN A 26 -12.12 -5.66 3.88
CA GLN A 26 -12.35 -7.02 3.37
C GLN A 26 -13.40 -7.06 2.26
N ALA A 27 -14.52 -6.35 2.44
CA ALA A 27 -15.57 -6.29 1.45
C ALA A 27 -15.09 -5.64 0.15
N MET A 28 -14.31 -4.56 0.22
CA MET A 28 -13.69 -3.93 -0.96
C MET A 28 -12.77 -4.90 -1.71
N ALA A 29 -11.92 -5.65 -0.99
CA ALA A 29 -11.02 -6.61 -1.61
C ALA A 29 -11.75 -7.80 -2.25
N GLN A 30 -12.77 -8.35 -1.58
CA GLN A 30 -13.53 -9.52 -2.06
C GLN A 30 -14.44 -9.21 -3.24
N ASN A 31 -14.91 -7.97 -3.36
CA ASN A 31 -15.85 -7.54 -4.40
C ASN A 31 -15.18 -6.67 -5.48
N SER A 32 -13.85 -6.58 -5.47
CA SER A 32 -13.09 -5.88 -6.51
C SER A 32 -13.16 -6.65 -7.83
N ALA A 33 -13.50 -5.95 -8.92
CA ALA A 33 -13.37 -6.50 -10.28
C ALA A 33 -11.91 -6.56 -10.76
N LEU A 34 -11.00 -5.80 -10.12
CA LEU A 34 -9.57 -5.86 -10.40
C LEU A 34 -8.97 -7.13 -9.83
N ASP A 35 -8.07 -7.77 -10.58
CA ASP A 35 -7.24 -8.84 -10.03
C ASP A 35 -6.34 -8.31 -8.89
N LYS A 36 -5.78 -9.24 -8.10
CA LYS A 36 -5.02 -8.91 -6.89
C LYS A 36 -3.80 -8.01 -7.18
N LYS A 37 -3.08 -8.24 -8.28
CA LYS A 37 -1.89 -7.47 -8.62
C LYS A 37 -2.29 -6.06 -9.06
N THR A 38 -3.27 -5.96 -9.94
CA THR A 38 -3.81 -4.68 -10.42
C THR A 38 -4.37 -3.84 -9.27
N HIS A 39 -5.12 -4.45 -8.35
CA HIS A 39 -5.61 -3.79 -7.14
C HIS A 39 -4.47 -3.25 -6.28
N ALA A 40 -3.44 -4.07 -6.00
CA ALA A 40 -2.33 -3.67 -5.14
C ALA A 40 -1.52 -2.51 -5.74
N LEU A 41 -1.24 -2.53 -7.04
CA LEU A 41 -0.55 -1.44 -7.74
C LEU A 41 -1.39 -0.15 -7.77
N ALA A 42 -2.70 -0.25 -8.01
CA ALA A 42 -3.59 0.90 -7.94
C ALA A 42 -3.61 1.53 -6.54
N TYR A 43 -3.61 0.70 -5.49
CA TYR A 43 -3.58 1.20 -4.11
C TYR A 43 -2.24 1.86 -3.76
N ILE A 44 -1.10 1.31 -4.22
CA ILE A 44 0.23 1.95 -4.09
C ILE A 44 0.22 3.34 -4.74
N SER A 45 -0.37 3.47 -5.93
CA SER A 45 -0.50 4.76 -6.62
C SER A 45 -1.32 5.77 -5.81
N ALA A 46 -2.46 5.33 -5.25
CA ALA A 46 -3.29 6.17 -4.40
C ALA A 46 -2.57 6.64 -3.13
N LEU A 47 -1.83 5.75 -2.46
CA LEU A 47 -1.02 6.11 -1.29
C LEU A 47 0.09 7.11 -1.64
N ALA A 48 0.77 6.90 -2.78
CA ALA A 48 1.81 7.81 -3.25
C ALA A 48 1.25 9.21 -3.53
N ALA A 49 0.11 9.28 -4.23
CA ALA A 49 -0.57 10.54 -4.52
C ALA A 49 -1.07 11.26 -3.25
N ALA A 50 -1.49 10.51 -2.23
CA ALA A 50 -1.93 11.05 -0.95
C ALA A 50 -0.78 11.34 0.05
N GLN A 51 0.48 11.13 -0.37
CA GLN A 51 1.67 11.24 0.49
C GLN A 51 1.60 10.39 1.76
N MET A 52 0.89 9.26 1.70
CA MET A 52 0.69 8.34 2.83
C MET A 52 1.77 7.26 2.88
N THR A 53 3.00 7.65 3.22
CA THR A 53 4.17 6.76 3.21
C THR A 53 4.19 5.72 4.34
N GLY A 54 3.55 6.00 5.48
CA GLY A 54 3.61 5.11 6.65
C GLY A 54 3.07 3.70 6.41
N GLY A 55 2.01 3.55 5.60
CA GLY A 55 1.47 2.24 5.21
C GLY A 55 2.07 1.69 3.92
N LEU A 56 2.83 2.49 3.17
CA LEU A 56 3.24 2.17 1.80
C LEU A 56 4.11 0.91 1.73
N ALA A 57 5.10 0.78 2.61
CA ALA A 57 5.99 -0.39 2.66
C ALA A 57 5.21 -1.71 2.83
N PHE A 58 4.18 -1.71 3.68
CA PHE A 58 3.31 -2.88 3.86
C PHE A 58 2.60 -3.26 2.55
N HIS A 59 2.05 -2.28 1.83
CA HIS A 59 1.34 -2.53 0.57
C HIS A 59 2.27 -2.93 -0.57
N VAL A 60 3.51 -2.44 -0.59
CA VAL A 60 4.54 -2.91 -1.53
C VAL A 60 4.86 -4.39 -1.29
N MET A 61 5.04 -4.80 -0.04
CA MET A 61 5.28 -6.22 0.28
C MET A 61 4.08 -7.11 -0.09
N MET A 62 2.86 -6.62 0.10
CA MET A 62 1.66 -7.32 -0.36
C MET A 62 1.61 -7.44 -1.89
N ALA A 63 1.95 -6.38 -2.63
CA ALA A 63 2.03 -6.39 -4.09
C ALA A 63 3.08 -7.40 -4.58
N LYS A 64 4.27 -7.42 -3.98
CA LYS A 64 5.34 -8.39 -4.27
C LYS A 64 4.86 -9.83 -4.07
N LYS A 65 4.11 -10.11 -2.99
CA LYS A 65 3.55 -11.46 -2.71
C LYS A 65 2.53 -11.93 -3.74
N VAL A 66 1.83 -11.01 -4.41
CA VAL A 66 0.91 -11.35 -5.50
C VAL A 66 1.55 -11.24 -6.89
N GLY A 67 2.89 -11.16 -6.94
CA GLY A 67 3.68 -11.24 -8.17
C GLY A 67 3.91 -9.90 -8.88
N ALA A 68 3.71 -8.76 -8.20
CA ALA A 68 4.17 -7.48 -8.74
C ALA A 68 5.71 -7.45 -8.77
N SER A 69 6.25 -7.02 -9.90
CA SER A 69 7.67 -6.77 -10.11
C SER A 69 8.10 -5.42 -9.51
N ARG A 70 9.43 -5.25 -9.35
CA ARG A 70 10.03 -4.00 -8.89
C ARG A 70 9.67 -2.82 -9.81
N ASP A 71 9.70 -3.07 -11.12
CA ASP A 71 9.38 -2.05 -12.14
C ASP A 71 7.90 -1.67 -12.09
N GLU A 72 6.99 -2.64 -11.93
CA GLU A 72 5.56 -2.35 -11.75
C GLU A 72 5.31 -1.49 -10.50
N VAL A 73 6.01 -1.75 -9.39
CA VAL A 73 5.90 -0.92 -8.17
C VAL A 73 6.44 0.49 -8.41
N ARG A 74 7.61 0.63 -9.05
CA ARG A 74 8.16 1.94 -9.45
C ARG A 74 7.15 2.73 -10.28
N ASP A 75 6.60 2.10 -11.31
CA ASP A 75 5.71 2.76 -12.26
C ASP A 75 4.34 3.07 -11.64
N ALA A 76 3.85 2.25 -10.72
CA ALA A 76 2.65 2.55 -9.94
C ALA A 76 2.80 3.79 -9.04
N VAL A 77 3.98 4.03 -8.48
CA VAL A 77 4.27 5.27 -7.75
C VAL A 77 4.32 6.47 -8.71
N LEU A 78 5.00 6.29 -9.85
CA LEU A 78 5.25 7.38 -10.81
C LEU A 78 4.06 7.72 -11.72
N VAL A 79 3.06 6.85 -11.85
CA VAL A 79 1.89 7.10 -12.73
C VAL A 79 1.14 8.38 -12.36
N GLY A 80 1.16 8.77 -11.08
CA GLY A 80 0.53 10.00 -10.59
C GLY A 80 1.36 11.28 -10.80
N LEU A 81 2.65 11.16 -11.16
CA LEU A 81 3.57 12.30 -11.28
C LEU A 81 3.03 13.46 -12.14
N PRO A 82 2.37 13.23 -13.30
CA PRO A 82 1.78 14.34 -14.08
C PRO A 82 0.64 15.07 -13.37
N ALA A 83 -0.07 14.40 -12.47
CA ALA A 83 -1.25 14.95 -11.79
C ALA A 83 -0.91 15.65 -10.47
N VAL A 84 0.04 15.09 -9.70
CA VAL A 84 0.39 15.57 -8.35
C VAL A 84 1.82 16.14 -8.24
N GLY A 85 2.57 16.16 -9.33
CA GLY A 85 3.94 16.67 -9.36
C GLY A 85 4.89 15.85 -8.49
N LEU A 86 5.93 16.51 -7.95
CA LEU A 86 6.99 15.86 -7.18
C LEU A 86 6.54 15.31 -5.81
N ALA A 87 5.25 15.41 -5.47
CA ALA A 87 4.69 14.88 -4.22
C ALA A 87 4.91 13.36 -4.05
N VAL A 88 5.12 12.63 -5.15
CA VAL A 88 5.35 11.17 -5.14
C VAL A 88 6.79 10.75 -4.82
N LEU A 89 7.76 11.68 -4.75
CA LEU A 89 9.18 11.31 -4.65
C LEU A 89 9.53 10.61 -3.33
N ASP A 90 8.96 11.05 -2.20
CA ASP A 90 9.17 10.37 -0.91
C ASP A 90 8.58 8.95 -0.93
N ALA A 91 7.44 8.78 -1.62
CA ALA A 91 6.83 7.47 -1.82
C ALA A 91 7.70 6.56 -2.71
N LEU A 92 8.43 7.12 -3.67
CA LEU A 92 9.34 6.36 -4.54
C LEU A 92 10.48 5.73 -3.75
N GLU A 93 11.14 6.51 -2.89
CA GLU A 93 12.21 5.99 -2.02
C GLU A 93 11.68 4.88 -1.10
N VAL A 94 10.58 5.13 -0.39
CA VAL A 94 9.97 4.15 0.53
C VAL A 94 9.57 2.88 -0.21
N ALA A 95 8.97 3.00 -1.40
CA ALA A 95 8.50 1.85 -2.15
C ALA A 95 9.65 0.97 -2.67
N LEU A 96 10.71 1.58 -3.21
CA LEU A 96 11.84 0.81 -3.72
C LEU A 96 12.65 0.16 -2.59
N ASN A 97 12.87 0.87 -1.49
CA ASN A 97 13.53 0.30 -0.30
C ASN A 97 12.73 -0.89 0.24
N ALA A 98 11.40 -0.75 0.39
CA ALA A 98 10.55 -1.83 0.86
C ALA A 98 10.51 -3.03 -0.10
N TYR A 99 10.55 -2.78 -1.42
CA TYR A 99 10.59 -3.88 -2.39
C TYR A 99 11.92 -4.64 -2.35
N ASP A 100 13.03 -3.92 -2.17
CA ASP A 100 14.39 -4.45 -2.19
C ASP A 100 14.81 -5.09 -0.87
N GLU A 101 14.11 -4.79 0.25
CA GLU A 101 14.26 -5.52 1.51
C GLU A 101 14.01 -7.03 1.30
N THR A 102 15.04 -7.83 1.57
CA THR A 102 14.90 -9.29 1.67
C THR A 102 14.12 -9.59 2.94
N GLU A 103 13.09 -10.44 2.86
CA GLU A 103 12.46 -10.98 4.07
C GLU A 103 13.58 -11.64 4.90
N THR A 104 13.98 -11.01 6.00
CA THR A 104 14.86 -11.65 6.97
C THR A 104 14.12 -12.88 7.48
N ALA A 105 14.70 -14.05 7.23
CA ALA A 105 14.22 -15.35 7.67
C ALA A 105 14.01 -15.41 9.19
#